data_AF-A0A0Q4C0S4-F1
#
_entry.id   AF-A0A0Q4C0S4-F1
#
_cell.length_a   1.000
_cell.length_b   1.000
_cell.length_c   1.000
_cell.angle_alpha   90.00
_cell.angle_beta   90.00
_cell.angle_gamma   90.00
#
_symmetry.space_group_name_H-M   'P 1'
#
loop_
_entity.id
_entity.type
_entity.pdbx_description
1 polymer ?
#
loop_
_entity_poly.entity_id
_entity_poly.type
_entity_poly.pdbx_seq_one_letter_code
_entity_poly.pdbx_strand_id
1 'polypeptide(L)'
;MLYKSSKGDKDIATMPLSYAKNALNKLTRTEPERIAEIEALQAHVDKLTAEATEVALNPPAPRPAVIGDNNPPPDEQVSVDPQWAAVKLHLDDLLSEARNWADGAQITTQGQADAVGTLRQQLQDGMKLADEARIAEKKPFDEKIDEIQTRYNAYIAPLKNKVPGTASKAVSALGNALTVWLNKLEAEKRERERVAKEKADEIAAAAIEAHKEAAASSDLDAIDEAAELMAASDQAAKTLRSVEREKVQAFGENRAIGMRSYWKAVPVEGEGGKALVHYAKRQPDRVKAFLQQMADEDVRAGIRAIPGFTVNEERKVA
;
A
#
# COMPACT_ATOMS: atom_id res chain seq x y z
N MET A 1 -15.51 -47.20 28.02
CA MET A 1 -15.67 -47.27 26.54
C MET A 1 -14.94 -46.08 25.97
N LEU A 2 -14.14 -46.25 24.91
CA LEU A 2 -13.23 -45.19 24.44
C LEU A 2 -13.86 -44.37 23.32
N TYR A 3 -13.81 -43.05 23.46
CA TYR A 3 -14.07 -42.10 22.39
C TYR A 3 -12.79 -41.88 21.58
N LYS A 4 -12.82 -42.17 20.28
CA LYS A 4 -11.63 -41.96 19.42
C LYS A 4 -11.60 -40.51 18.95
N SER A 5 -10.81 -39.68 19.63
CA SER A 5 -10.60 -38.29 19.27
C SER A 5 -9.37 -38.13 18.38
N SER A 6 -9.33 -37.06 17.58
CA SER A 6 -8.14 -36.67 16.81
C SER A 6 -6.91 -36.33 17.68
N LYS A 7 -7.08 -36.23 19.00
CA LYS A 7 -6.01 -36.02 19.99
C LYS A 7 -5.70 -37.26 20.84
N GLY A 8 -6.20 -38.43 20.45
CA GLY A 8 -6.03 -39.70 21.15
C GLY A 8 -7.32 -40.24 21.77
N ASP A 9 -7.34 -41.55 22.03
CA ASP A 9 -8.48 -42.25 22.61
C ASP A 9 -8.69 -41.82 24.06
N LYS A 10 -9.93 -41.50 24.43
CA LYS A 10 -10.29 -41.06 25.78
C LYS A 10 -11.43 -41.89 26.34
N ASP A 11 -11.34 -42.25 27.62
CA ASP A 11 -12.43 -42.98 28.27
C ASP A 11 -13.63 -42.09 28.53
N ILE A 12 -14.78 -42.47 27.96
CA ILE A 12 -16.03 -41.71 28.01
C ILE A 12 -16.44 -41.45 29.47
N ALA A 13 -16.24 -42.42 30.36
CA ALA A 13 -16.62 -42.31 31.78
C ALA A 13 -15.90 -41.18 32.54
N THR A 14 -14.75 -40.72 32.04
CA THR A 14 -13.93 -39.67 32.67
C THR A 14 -14.15 -38.29 32.07
N MET A 15 -15.00 -38.19 31.04
CA MET A 15 -15.18 -36.93 30.32
C MET A 15 -16.04 -35.95 31.12
N PRO A 16 -15.64 -34.67 31.22
CA PRO A 16 -16.51 -33.63 31.78
C PRO A 16 -17.69 -33.36 30.84
N LEU A 17 -18.81 -32.90 31.41
CA LEU A 17 -20.10 -32.74 30.72
C LEU A 17 -20.00 -31.92 29.42
N SER A 18 -19.28 -30.80 29.45
CA SER A 18 -19.09 -29.94 28.28
C SER A 18 -18.33 -30.63 27.15
N TYR A 19 -17.33 -31.45 27.50
CA TYR A 19 -16.55 -32.20 26.54
C TYR A 19 -17.34 -33.38 25.96
N ALA A 20 -18.09 -34.10 26.80
CA ALA A 20 -18.94 -35.21 26.36
C ALA A 20 -20.06 -34.74 25.41
N LYS A 21 -20.71 -33.60 25.68
CA LYS A 21 -21.72 -32.98 24.79
C LYS A 21 -21.14 -32.60 23.42
N ASN A 22 -19.96 -31.99 23.41
CA ASN A 22 -19.29 -31.61 22.17
C ASN A 22 -18.82 -32.83 21.37
N ALA A 23 -18.33 -33.88 22.06
CA ALA A 23 -17.94 -35.14 21.44
C ALA A 23 -19.13 -35.86 20.81
N LEU A 24 -20.26 -35.94 21.51
CA LEU A 24 -21.52 -36.48 21.02
C LEU A 24 -22.01 -35.74 19.77
N ASN A 25 -22.14 -34.41 19.83
CA ASN A 25 -22.59 -33.57 18.70
C ASN A 25 -21.69 -33.68 17.47
N LYS A 26 -20.37 -33.84 17.70
CA LYS A 26 -19.43 -34.05 16.60
C LYS A 26 -19.64 -35.42 15.97
N LEU A 27 -19.71 -36.47 16.79
CA LEU A 27 -19.80 -37.85 16.33
C LEU A 27 -21.12 -38.12 15.58
N THR A 28 -22.25 -37.62 16.08
CA THR A 28 -23.56 -37.73 15.40
C THR A 28 -23.62 -37.01 14.05
N ARG A 29 -22.84 -35.95 13.87
CA ARG A 29 -22.80 -35.17 12.63
C ARG A 29 -21.84 -35.74 11.58
N THR A 30 -20.69 -36.25 12.01
CA THR A 30 -19.61 -36.62 11.08
C THR A 30 -19.52 -38.11 10.81
N GLU A 31 -19.87 -38.96 11.78
CA GLU A 31 -19.70 -40.41 11.72
C GLU A 31 -20.89 -41.13 12.41
N PRO A 32 -22.14 -40.97 11.89
CA PRO A 32 -23.36 -41.50 12.49
C PRO A 32 -23.39 -43.05 12.57
N GLU A 33 -22.55 -43.73 11.80
CA GLU A 33 -22.39 -45.19 11.81
C GLU A 33 -21.75 -45.75 13.09
N ARG A 34 -21.13 -44.91 13.94
CA ARG A 34 -20.52 -45.31 15.22
C ARG A 34 -21.53 -45.38 16.37
N ILE A 35 -22.62 -46.12 16.14
CA ILE A 35 -23.84 -46.15 16.98
C ILE A 35 -23.52 -46.46 18.45
N ALA A 36 -22.71 -47.50 18.72
CA ALA A 36 -22.41 -47.91 20.09
C ALA A 36 -21.65 -46.85 20.91
N GLU A 37 -20.83 -46.03 20.26
CA GLU A 37 -20.08 -44.95 20.90
C GLU A 37 -20.94 -43.70 21.11
N ILE A 38 -21.86 -43.44 20.17
CA ILE A 38 -22.90 -42.41 20.30
C ILE A 38 -23.81 -42.74 21.49
N GLU A 39 -24.28 -43.98 21.61
CA GLU A 39 -25.14 -44.42 22.72
C GLU A 39 -24.42 -44.32 24.07
N ALA A 40 -23.14 -44.69 24.14
CA ALA A 40 -22.36 -44.57 25.36
C ALA A 40 -22.06 -43.11 25.75
N LEU A 41 -21.80 -42.23 24.78
CA LEU A 41 -21.66 -40.79 25.03
C LEU A 41 -22.98 -40.16 25.47
N GLN A 42 -24.09 -40.56 24.86
CA GLN A 42 -25.43 -40.10 25.23
C GLN A 42 -25.76 -40.49 26.68
N ALA A 43 -25.57 -41.76 27.05
CA ALA A 43 -25.80 -42.24 28.42
C ALA A 43 -24.94 -41.49 29.46
N HIS A 44 -23.68 -41.18 29.15
CA HIS A 44 -22.79 -40.43 30.03
C HIS A 44 -23.19 -38.95 30.14
N VAL A 45 -23.61 -38.32 29.04
CA VAL A 45 -24.15 -36.96 29.04
C VAL A 45 -25.44 -36.87 29.86
N ASP A 46 -26.32 -37.85 29.74
CA ASP A 46 -27.58 -37.89 30.49
C ASP A 46 -27.33 -38.05 31.99
N LYS A 47 -26.42 -38.97 32.36
CA LYS A 47 -25.97 -39.14 33.75
C LYS A 47 -25.41 -37.84 34.33
N LEU A 48 -24.45 -37.21 33.65
CA LEU A 48 -23.81 -35.97 34.13
C LEU A 48 -24.78 -34.78 34.12
N THR A 49 -25.75 -34.76 33.22
CA THR A 49 -26.78 -33.71 33.20
C THR A 49 -27.75 -33.90 34.37
N ALA A 50 -28.12 -35.14 34.70
CA ALA A 50 -28.92 -35.44 35.89
C ALA A 50 -28.17 -35.06 37.18
N GLU A 51 -26.88 -35.44 37.31
CA GLU A 51 -26.04 -35.05 38.44
C GLU A 51 -25.88 -33.53 38.57
N ALA A 52 -25.66 -32.81 37.46
CA ALA A 52 -25.61 -31.35 37.46
C ALA A 52 -26.95 -30.70 37.85
N THR A 53 -28.07 -31.32 37.47
CA THR A 53 -29.42 -30.85 37.82
C THR A 53 -29.73 -31.09 39.29
N GLU A 54 -29.32 -32.24 39.86
CA GLU A 54 -29.46 -32.50 41.29
C GLU A 54 -28.62 -31.55 42.15
N VAL A 55 -27.38 -31.25 41.73
CA VAL A 55 -26.54 -30.26 42.41
C VAL A 55 -27.13 -28.86 42.35
N ALA A 56 -27.81 -28.51 41.25
CA ALA A 56 -28.51 -27.24 41.11
C ALA A 56 -29.78 -27.16 41.98
N LEU A 57 -30.48 -28.29 42.19
CA LEU A 57 -31.71 -28.36 42.99
C LEU A 57 -31.45 -28.50 44.50
N ASN A 58 -30.31 -29.08 44.89
CA ASN A 58 -29.89 -29.25 46.27
C ASN A 58 -28.42 -28.80 46.43
N PRO A 59 -28.17 -27.47 46.49
CA PRO A 59 -26.83 -26.97 46.69
C PRO A 59 -26.30 -27.45 48.06
N PRO A 60 -25.07 -27.99 48.14
CA PRO A 60 -24.50 -28.42 49.41
C PRO A 60 -24.41 -27.23 50.38
N ALA A 61 -24.79 -27.47 51.64
CA ALA A 61 -24.77 -26.45 52.68
C ALA A 61 -23.37 -25.80 52.78
N PRO A 62 -23.28 -24.47 52.97
CA PRO A 62 -22.00 -23.80 53.08
C PRO A 62 -21.23 -24.38 54.28
N ARG A 63 -20.01 -24.82 54.00
CA ARG A 63 -19.02 -25.23 55.01
C ARG A 63 -18.87 -24.12 56.06
N PRO A 64 -18.85 -24.45 57.37
CA PRO A 64 -18.71 -23.46 58.42
C PRO A 64 -17.40 -22.67 58.23
N ALA A 65 -17.49 -21.35 58.31
CA ALA A 65 -16.38 -20.47 58.01
C ALA A 65 -15.21 -20.71 58.97
N VAL A 66 -14.00 -20.88 58.42
CA VAL A 66 -12.75 -21.05 59.18
C VAL A 66 -11.95 -19.76 59.06
N ILE A 67 -11.16 -19.41 60.10
CA ILE A 67 -10.29 -18.22 60.10
C ILE A 67 -9.45 -18.21 58.80
N GLY A 68 -9.71 -17.23 57.93
CA GLY A 68 -9.14 -17.16 56.57
C GLY A 68 -10.17 -16.90 55.45
N ASP A 69 -11.47 -17.05 55.71
CA ASP A 69 -12.56 -16.82 54.74
C ASP A 69 -12.87 -15.32 54.44
N ASN A 70 -11.88 -14.44 54.54
CA ASN A 70 -12.02 -13.12 53.95
C ASN A 70 -11.70 -13.28 52.46
N ASN A 71 -12.74 -13.38 51.65
CA ASN A 71 -12.63 -13.36 50.20
C ASN A 71 -12.53 -11.87 49.81
N PRO A 72 -11.32 -11.28 49.66
CA PRO A 72 -11.23 -9.92 49.14
C PRO A 72 -11.97 -9.89 47.79
N PRO A 73 -12.55 -8.72 47.41
CA PRO A 73 -13.09 -8.56 46.07
C PRO A 73 -12.07 -9.12 45.07
N PRO A 74 -12.49 -9.86 44.03
CA PRO A 74 -11.58 -10.23 42.96
C PRO A 74 -10.83 -8.96 42.58
N ASP A 75 -9.51 -9.00 42.50
CA ASP A 75 -8.76 -7.94 41.87
C ASP A 75 -9.32 -7.83 40.46
N GLU A 76 -10.32 -6.96 40.27
CA GLU A 76 -10.56 -6.33 38.99
C GLU A 76 -9.21 -5.70 38.70
N GLN A 77 -8.42 -6.38 37.86
CA GLN A 77 -7.30 -5.77 37.18
C GLN A 77 -7.92 -4.64 36.35
N VAL A 78 -8.17 -3.51 37.01
CA VAL A 78 -8.42 -2.26 36.35
C VAL A 78 -7.10 -2.02 35.62
N SER A 79 -7.06 -2.37 34.34
CA SER A 79 -6.00 -1.96 33.44
C SER A 79 -6.10 -0.45 33.36
N VAL A 80 -5.48 0.24 34.31
CA VAL A 80 -5.36 1.68 34.28
C VAL A 80 -4.39 1.94 33.15
N ASP A 81 -4.93 2.23 31.97
CA ASP A 81 -4.11 2.67 30.83
C ASP A 81 -3.23 3.83 31.32
N PRO A 82 -1.90 3.78 31.11
CA PRO A 82 -0.99 4.78 31.62
C PRO A 82 -1.42 6.14 31.04
N GLN A 83 -1.85 7.04 31.92
CA GLN A 83 -2.26 8.38 31.49
C GLN A 83 -1.02 9.24 31.24
N TRP A 84 -1.00 9.98 30.13
CA TRP A 84 0.11 10.87 29.78
C TRP A 84 0.55 11.76 30.94
N ALA A 85 -0.39 12.32 31.71
CA ALA A 85 -0.08 13.19 32.84
C ALA A 85 0.79 12.50 33.91
N ALA A 86 0.52 11.23 34.22
CA ALA A 86 1.30 10.46 35.20
C ALA A 86 2.67 10.04 34.63
N VAL A 87 2.70 9.60 33.37
CA VAL A 87 3.95 9.21 32.70
C VAL A 87 4.89 10.41 32.55
N LYS A 88 4.35 11.58 32.21
CA LYS A 88 5.10 12.83 32.11
C LYS A 88 5.76 13.19 33.43
N LEU A 89 5.01 13.17 34.53
CA LEU A 89 5.55 13.46 35.86
C LEU A 89 6.69 12.51 36.23
N HIS A 90 6.48 11.20 36.04
CA HIS A 90 7.52 10.20 36.30
C HIS A 90 8.79 10.40 35.46
N LEU A 91 8.64 10.69 34.16
CA LEU A 91 9.76 10.98 33.28
C LEU A 91 10.47 12.30 33.65
N ASP A 92 9.72 13.35 34.01
CA ASP A 92 10.30 14.62 34.43
C ASP A 92 11.16 14.47 35.70
N ASP A 93 10.71 13.61 36.64
CA ASP A 93 11.48 13.26 37.84
C ASP A 93 12.76 12.50 37.49
N LEU A 94 12.66 11.43 36.70
CA LEU A 94 13.82 10.65 36.26
C LEU A 94 14.81 11.47 35.44
N LEU A 95 14.33 12.40 34.60
CA LEU A 95 15.18 13.31 33.83
C LEU A 95 15.90 14.32 34.73
N SER A 96 15.25 14.75 35.81
CA SER A 96 15.88 15.62 36.81
C SER A 96 17.00 14.87 37.53
N GLU A 97 16.80 13.61 37.88
CA GLU A 97 17.87 12.75 38.44
C GLU A 97 18.98 12.49 37.42
N ALA A 98 18.64 12.24 36.16
CA ALA A 98 19.61 12.01 35.09
C ALA A 98 20.52 13.22 34.87
N ARG A 99 19.99 14.44 34.98
CA ARG A 99 20.80 15.67 34.92
C ARG A 99 21.83 15.75 36.05
N ASN A 100 21.53 15.22 37.23
CA ASN A 100 22.47 15.20 38.36
C ASN A 100 23.60 14.20 38.14
N TRP A 101 23.36 13.10 37.41
CA TRP A 101 24.37 12.07 37.12
C TRP A 101 25.13 12.30 35.81
N ALA A 102 24.52 12.98 34.84
CA ALA A 102 25.09 13.25 33.51
C ALA A 102 25.65 14.69 33.40
N ASP A 103 26.31 15.16 34.45
CA ASP A 103 26.93 16.50 34.53
C ASP A 103 28.36 16.56 33.94
N GLY A 104 28.88 15.41 33.51
CA GLY A 104 30.24 15.27 32.95
C GLY A 104 31.29 14.85 33.99
N ALA A 105 30.91 14.62 35.25
CA ALA A 105 31.80 14.04 36.25
C ALA A 105 32.14 12.58 35.91
N GLN A 106 33.38 12.17 36.23
CA GLN A 106 33.81 10.79 36.05
C GLN A 106 33.20 9.89 37.13
N ILE A 107 32.67 8.73 36.73
CA ILE A 107 32.23 7.68 37.64
C ILE A 107 33.48 7.07 38.30
N THR A 108 33.55 7.11 39.64
CA THR A 108 34.75 6.70 40.41
C THR A 108 34.53 5.45 41.27
N THR A 109 33.27 5.04 41.48
CA THR A 109 32.95 3.85 42.28
C THR A 109 31.96 2.93 41.55
N GLN A 110 32.02 1.63 41.85
CA GLN A 110 31.08 0.66 41.28
C GLN A 110 29.62 0.97 41.66
N GLY A 111 29.38 1.41 42.90
CA GLY A 111 28.02 1.80 43.33
C GLY A 111 27.43 2.97 42.54
N GLN A 112 28.27 3.90 42.06
CA GLN A 112 27.83 4.97 41.15
C GLN A 112 27.49 4.40 39.76
N ALA A 113 28.28 3.47 39.24
CA ALA A 113 28.00 2.81 37.97
C ALA A 113 26.68 2.01 38.01
N ASP A 114 26.43 1.29 39.12
CA ASP A 114 25.21 0.51 39.31
C ASP A 114 23.98 1.42 39.41
N ALA A 115 24.07 2.53 40.16
CA ALA A 115 22.99 3.51 40.27
C ALA A 115 22.66 4.18 38.92
N VAL A 116 23.67 4.56 38.14
CA VAL A 116 23.49 5.10 36.78
C VAL A 116 22.87 4.05 35.84
N GLY A 117 23.28 2.78 35.99
CA GLY A 117 22.69 1.66 35.27
C GLY A 117 21.20 1.46 35.56
N THR A 118 20.80 1.51 36.84
CA THR A 118 19.40 1.45 37.25
C THR A 118 18.59 2.63 36.73
N LEU A 119 19.11 3.85 36.85
CA LEU A 119 18.46 5.06 36.36
C LEU A 119 18.25 5.02 34.84
N ARG A 120 19.26 4.54 34.09
CA ARG A 120 19.15 4.30 32.64
C ARG A 120 18.03 3.32 32.31
N GLN A 121 17.91 2.22 33.06
CA GLN A 121 16.85 1.23 32.84
C GLN A 121 15.47 1.82 33.14
N GLN A 122 15.32 2.55 34.25
CA GLN A 122 14.07 3.22 34.62
C GLN A 122 13.62 4.23 33.55
N LEU A 123 14.55 5.00 32.98
CA LEU A 123 14.26 5.89 31.84
C LEU A 123 13.77 5.11 30.62
N GLN A 124 14.40 3.98 30.29
CA GLN A 124 13.97 3.13 29.17
C GLN A 124 12.57 2.56 29.39
N ASP A 125 12.23 2.17 30.62
CA ASP A 125 10.90 1.65 30.93
C ASP A 125 9.84 2.76 30.97
N GLY A 126 10.18 3.95 31.49
CA GLY A 126 9.34 5.15 31.40
C GLY A 126 9.05 5.56 29.95
N MET A 127 10.02 5.42 29.04
CA MET A 127 9.81 5.65 27.61
C MET A 127 8.83 4.64 26.99
N LYS A 128 8.88 3.37 27.39
CA LYS A 128 7.91 2.35 26.91
C LYS A 128 6.50 2.68 27.40
N LEU A 129 6.35 3.03 28.68
CA LEU A 129 5.07 3.44 29.26
C LEU A 129 4.47 4.66 28.52
N ALA A 130 5.32 5.60 28.08
CA ALA A 130 4.88 6.74 27.27
C ALA A 130 4.38 6.31 25.89
N ASP A 131 5.02 5.35 25.23
CA ASP A 131 4.56 4.83 23.94
C ASP A 131 3.26 4.03 24.09
N GLU A 132 3.12 3.24 25.15
CA GLU A 132 1.87 2.53 25.48
C GLU A 132 0.71 3.51 25.71
N ALA A 133 0.93 4.57 26.50
CA ALA A 133 -0.03 5.65 26.71
C ALA A 133 -0.45 6.30 25.38
N ARG A 134 0.54 6.61 24.52
CA ARG A 134 0.30 7.18 23.18
C ARG A 134 -0.53 6.26 22.30
N ILE A 135 -0.24 4.95 22.29
CA ILE A 135 -0.99 3.96 21.51
C ILE A 135 -2.43 3.86 22.02
N ALA A 136 -2.63 3.81 23.34
CA ALA A 136 -3.95 3.76 23.96
C ALA A 136 -4.79 5.00 23.63
N GLU A 137 -4.21 6.20 23.76
CA GLU A 137 -4.87 7.46 23.39
C GLU A 137 -5.19 7.54 21.90
N LYS A 138 -4.29 7.06 21.03
CA LYS A 138 -4.45 7.10 19.56
C LYS A 138 -5.49 6.10 19.05
N LYS A 139 -5.60 4.93 19.67
CA LYS A 139 -6.45 3.81 19.24
C LYS A 139 -7.89 4.21 18.85
N PRO A 140 -8.68 4.93 19.69
CA PRO A 140 -10.05 5.30 19.34
C PRO A 140 -10.12 6.27 18.15
N PHE A 141 -9.07 7.06 17.90
CA PHE A 141 -9.00 7.92 16.72
C PHE A 141 -8.63 7.14 15.47
N ASP A 142 -7.69 6.20 15.56
CA ASP A 142 -7.34 5.31 14.45
C ASP A 142 -8.55 4.49 14.01
N GLU A 143 -9.34 3.97 14.94
CA GLU A 143 -10.59 3.24 14.64
C GLU A 143 -11.62 4.12 13.91
N LYS A 144 -11.82 5.36 14.36
CA LYS A 144 -12.70 6.33 13.67
C LYS A 144 -12.19 6.71 12.28
N ILE A 145 -10.87 6.89 12.15
CA ILE A 145 -10.24 7.18 10.87
C ILE A 145 -10.43 6.00 9.92
N ASP A 146 -10.24 4.76 10.39
CA ASP A 146 -10.42 3.56 9.60
C ASP A 146 -11.87 3.37 9.13
N GLU A 147 -12.85 3.65 10.00
CA GLU A 147 -14.27 3.62 9.64
C GLU A 147 -14.58 4.62 8.50
N ILE A 148 -14.11 5.87 8.66
CA ILE A 148 -14.27 6.91 7.64
C ILE A 148 -13.59 6.47 6.34
N GLN A 149 -12.32 6.05 6.42
CA GLN A 149 -11.57 5.63 5.25
C GLN A 149 -12.26 4.47 4.54
N THR A 150 -12.73 3.45 5.26
CA THR A 150 -13.45 2.30 4.70
C THR A 150 -14.70 2.74 3.95
N ARG A 151 -15.53 3.61 4.55
CA ARG A 151 -16.76 4.12 3.92
C ARG A 151 -16.48 4.86 2.61
N TYR A 152 -15.48 5.74 2.60
CA TYR A 152 -15.14 6.50 1.39
C TYR A 152 -14.42 5.63 0.34
N ASN A 153 -13.48 4.79 0.77
CA ASN A 153 -12.71 3.92 -0.11
C ASN A 153 -13.59 2.95 -0.91
N ALA A 154 -14.76 2.56 -0.39
CA ALA A 154 -15.76 1.81 -1.15
C ALA A 154 -16.10 2.46 -2.52
N TYR A 155 -16.04 3.79 -2.62
CA TYR A 155 -16.33 4.54 -3.84
C TYR A 155 -15.09 5.12 -4.51
N ILE A 156 -14.19 5.73 -3.74
CA ILE A 156 -13.10 6.56 -4.27
C ILE A 156 -11.72 5.89 -4.21
N ALA A 157 -11.61 4.66 -3.71
CA ALA A 157 -10.30 4.00 -3.65
C ALA A 157 -9.66 3.94 -5.05
N PRO A 158 -8.36 4.28 -5.16
CA PRO A 158 -7.63 4.22 -6.43
C PRO A 158 -7.66 2.84 -7.08
N LEU A 159 -7.54 2.79 -8.42
CA LEU A 159 -7.51 1.53 -9.17
C LEU A 159 -6.33 0.61 -8.84
N LYS A 160 -5.23 1.16 -8.30
CA LYS A 160 -4.06 0.39 -7.88
C LYS A 160 -4.27 -0.38 -6.57
N ASN A 161 -5.33 -0.08 -5.82
CA ASN A 161 -5.60 -0.75 -4.56
C ASN A 161 -6.18 -2.15 -4.82
N LYS A 162 -6.01 -3.06 -3.84
CA LYS A 162 -6.55 -4.43 -3.91
C LYS A 162 -8.07 -4.45 -4.16
N VAL A 163 -8.81 -3.51 -3.56
CA VAL A 163 -10.24 -3.30 -3.79
C VAL A 163 -10.45 -1.87 -4.28
N PRO A 164 -10.53 -1.66 -5.60
CA PRO A 164 -10.83 -0.35 -6.17
C PRO A 164 -12.26 0.11 -5.88
N GLY A 165 -12.42 1.42 -5.68
CA GLY A 165 -13.71 2.03 -5.44
C GLY A 165 -14.62 1.96 -6.67
N THR A 166 -15.93 1.88 -6.47
CA THR A 166 -16.92 1.77 -7.55
C THR A 166 -16.91 2.97 -8.49
N ALA A 167 -16.82 4.20 -7.95
CA ALA A 167 -16.75 5.42 -8.75
C ALA A 167 -15.43 5.49 -9.54
N SER A 168 -14.30 5.14 -8.92
CA SER A 168 -13.01 5.04 -9.61
C SER A 168 -13.06 4.08 -10.79
N LYS A 169 -13.68 2.90 -10.63
CA LYS A 169 -13.89 1.94 -11.72
C LYS A 169 -14.76 2.53 -12.84
N ALA A 170 -15.87 3.18 -12.50
CA ALA A 170 -16.76 3.79 -13.48
C ALA A 170 -16.06 4.90 -14.28
N VAL A 171 -15.33 5.80 -13.62
CA VAL A 171 -14.54 6.85 -14.27
C VAL A 171 -13.51 6.26 -15.22
N SER A 172 -12.80 5.22 -14.80
CA SER A 172 -11.83 4.54 -15.69
C SER A 172 -12.51 3.86 -16.87
N ALA A 173 -13.66 3.20 -16.67
CA ALA A 173 -14.40 2.54 -17.74
C ALA A 173 -14.92 3.55 -18.79
N LEU A 174 -15.48 4.68 -18.33
CA LEU A 174 -15.91 5.77 -19.20
C LEU A 174 -14.73 6.41 -19.94
N GLY A 175 -13.59 6.60 -19.26
CA GLY A 175 -12.35 7.06 -19.89
C GLY A 175 -11.85 6.12 -20.99
N ASN A 176 -11.94 4.80 -20.77
CA ASN A 176 -11.58 3.80 -21.78
C ASN A 176 -12.54 3.83 -22.97
N ALA A 177 -13.86 3.95 -22.73
CA ALA A 177 -14.85 4.09 -23.79
C ALA A 177 -14.61 5.35 -24.64
N LEU A 178 -14.34 6.49 -23.99
CA LEU A 178 -13.97 7.73 -24.68
C LEU A 178 -12.67 7.58 -25.47
N THR A 179 -11.68 6.86 -24.94
CA THR A 179 -10.40 6.62 -25.62
C THR A 179 -10.61 5.88 -26.94
N VAL A 180 -11.49 4.86 -26.98
CA VAL A 180 -11.82 4.14 -28.22
C VAL A 180 -12.44 5.09 -29.25
N TRP A 181 -13.39 5.93 -28.84
CA TRP A 181 -14.03 6.90 -29.73
C TRP A 181 -13.06 7.97 -30.25
N LEU A 182 -12.24 8.55 -29.37
CA LEU A 182 -11.26 9.57 -29.76
C LEU A 182 -10.17 9.00 -30.66
N ASN A 183 -9.75 7.75 -30.47
CA ASN A 183 -8.84 7.08 -31.40
C ASN A 183 -9.45 6.91 -32.80
N LYS A 184 -10.76 6.62 -32.88
CA LYS A 184 -11.46 6.55 -34.17
C LYS A 184 -11.47 7.90 -34.87
N LEU A 185 -11.83 8.98 -34.16
CA LEU A 185 -11.82 10.33 -34.71
C LEU A 185 -10.41 10.79 -35.11
N GLU A 186 -9.39 10.38 -34.36
CA GLU A 186 -7.98 10.64 -34.70
C GLU A 186 -7.57 9.91 -35.98
N ALA A 187 -8.02 8.66 -36.17
CA ALA A 187 -7.80 7.93 -37.42
C ALA A 187 -8.51 8.59 -38.61
N GLU A 188 -9.77 9.00 -38.43
CA GLU A 188 -10.53 9.75 -39.45
C GLU A 188 -9.87 11.10 -39.77
N LYS A 189 -9.33 11.81 -38.77
CA LYS A 189 -8.57 13.04 -38.98
C LYS A 189 -7.29 12.77 -39.77
N ARG A 190 -6.49 11.76 -39.39
CA ARG A 190 -5.26 11.41 -40.12
C ARG A 190 -5.51 11.07 -41.57
N GLU A 191 -6.62 10.40 -41.87
CA GLU A 191 -7.01 10.12 -43.25
C GLU A 191 -7.39 11.41 -44.00
N ARG A 192 -8.15 12.32 -43.37
CA ARG A 192 -8.42 13.65 -43.95
C ARG A 192 -7.14 14.46 -44.15
N GLU A 193 -6.19 14.40 -43.23
CA GLU A 193 -4.87 15.04 -43.37
C GLU A 193 -4.08 14.43 -44.53
N ARG A 194 -4.09 13.10 -44.69
CA ARG A 194 -3.44 12.41 -45.80
C ARG A 194 -4.00 12.87 -47.14
N VAL A 195 -5.33 12.84 -47.28
CA VAL A 195 -6.02 13.27 -48.51
C VAL A 195 -5.81 14.77 -48.79
N ALA A 196 -5.90 15.62 -47.76
CA ALA A 196 -5.67 17.06 -47.90
C ALA A 196 -4.21 17.36 -48.29
N LYS A 197 -3.26 16.58 -47.77
CA LYS A 197 -1.84 16.71 -48.10
C LYS A 197 -1.56 16.26 -49.52
N GLU A 198 -2.05 15.09 -49.93
CA GLU A 198 -1.92 14.61 -51.32
C GLU A 198 -2.47 15.64 -52.32
N LYS A 199 -3.67 16.16 -52.06
CA LYS A 199 -4.27 17.20 -52.90
C LYS A 199 -3.50 18.52 -52.89
N ALA A 200 -2.96 18.94 -51.74
CA ALA A 200 -2.15 20.15 -51.65
C ALA A 200 -0.82 19.99 -52.38
N ASP A 201 -0.16 18.84 -52.27
CA ASP A 201 1.10 18.52 -52.93
C ASP A 201 0.90 18.45 -54.47
N GLU A 202 -0.18 17.83 -54.95
CA GLU A 202 -0.54 17.78 -56.38
C GLU A 202 -0.79 19.17 -56.96
N ILE A 203 -1.65 19.98 -56.32
CA ILE A 203 -1.98 21.33 -56.80
C ILE A 203 -0.76 22.26 -56.71
N ALA A 204 0.07 22.12 -55.68
CA ALA A 204 1.30 22.89 -55.57
C ALA A 204 2.32 22.53 -56.67
N ALA A 205 2.48 21.24 -57.00
CA ALA A 205 3.33 20.81 -58.10
C ALA A 205 2.84 21.38 -59.44
N ALA A 206 1.53 21.28 -59.72
CA ALA A 206 0.93 21.83 -60.93
C ALA A 206 1.09 23.36 -61.01
N ALA A 207 0.87 24.08 -59.90
CA ALA A 207 1.04 25.52 -59.84
C ALA A 207 2.50 25.96 -60.05
N ILE A 208 3.47 25.21 -59.50
CA ILE A 208 4.91 25.49 -59.70
C ILE A 208 5.30 25.29 -61.17
N GLU A 209 4.84 24.21 -61.82
CA GLU A 209 5.16 23.98 -63.24
C GLU A 209 4.47 25.02 -64.14
N ALA A 210 3.18 25.30 -63.94
CA ALA A 210 2.47 26.33 -64.71
C ALA A 210 3.12 27.72 -64.53
N HIS A 211 3.56 28.06 -63.31
CA HIS A 211 4.26 29.33 -63.07
C HIS A 211 5.63 29.38 -63.77
N LYS A 212 6.36 28.25 -63.88
CA LYS A 212 7.62 28.20 -64.64
C LYS A 212 7.38 28.38 -66.14
N GLU A 213 6.34 27.74 -66.67
CA GLU A 213 5.95 27.84 -68.08
C GLU A 213 5.48 29.25 -68.42
N ALA A 214 4.62 29.85 -67.58
CA ALA A 214 4.16 31.23 -67.73
C ALA A 214 5.32 32.24 -67.69
N ALA A 215 6.32 32.03 -66.81
CA ALA A 215 7.49 32.91 -66.72
C ALA A 215 8.36 32.91 -68.00
N ALA A 216 8.29 31.84 -68.79
CA ALA A 216 8.97 31.72 -70.08
C ALA A 216 8.07 32.10 -71.28
N SER A 217 6.77 32.37 -71.04
CA SER A 217 5.76 32.64 -72.06
C SER A 217 5.47 34.13 -72.21
N SER A 218 4.99 34.52 -73.40
CA SER A 218 4.39 35.83 -73.67
C SER A 218 2.88 35.72 -73.94
N ASP A 219 2.29 34.55 -73.68
CA ASP A 219 0.87 34.28 -73.81
C ASP A 219 0.14 34.67 -72.52
N LEU A 220 -0.87 35.53 -72.65
CA LEU A 220 -1.66 36.01 -71.51
C LEU A 220 -2.49 34.88 -70.90
N ASP A 221 -2.98 33.94 -71.70
CA ASP A 221 -3.80 32.83 -71.22
C ASP A 221 -2.97 31.90 -70.29
N ALA A 222 -1.70 31.65 -70.63
CA ALA A 222 -0.79 30.87 -69.80
C ALA A 222 -0.44 31.58 -68.47
N ILE A 223 -0.38 32.91 -68.47
CA ILE A 223 -0.15 33.71 -67.24
C ILE A 223 -1.38 33.67 -66.34
N ASP A 224 -2.58 33.78 -66.91
CA ASP A 224 -3.84 33.72 -66.16
C ASP A 224 -4.06 32.31 -65.57
N GLU A 225 -3.80 31.24 -66.33
CA GLU A 225 -3.88 29.85 -65.83
C GLU A 225 -2.90 29.59 -64.68
N ALA A 226 -1.65 30.08 -64.78
CA ALA A 226 -0.69 29.97 -63.68
C ALA A 226 -1.15 30.75 -62.43
N ALA A 227 -1.76 31.92 -62.60
CA ALA A 227 -2.31 32.69 -61.48
C ALA A 227 -3.49 31.97 -60.80
N GLU A 228 -4.38 31.35 -61.59
CA GLU A 228 -5.48 30.53 -61.07
C GLU A 228 -4.98 29.30 -60.30
N LEU A 229 -3.97 28.60 -60.82
CA LEU A 229 -3.37 27.44 -60.15
C LEU A 229 -2.63 27.83 -58.86
N MET A 230 -1.95 28.96 -58.83
CA MET A 230 -1.35 29.50 -57.60
C MET A 230 -2.41 29.85 -56.56
N ALA A 231 -3.52 30.48 -56.97
CA ALA A 231 -4.64 30.73 -56.07
C ALA A 231 -5.28 29.43 -55.56
N ALA A 232 -5.39 28.40 -56.40
CA ALA A 232 -5.87 27.08 -56.01
C ALA A 232 -4.91 26.39 -55.02
N SER A 233 -3.60 26.52 -55.21
CA SER A 233 -2.56 26.01 -54.29
C SER A 233 -2.68 26.66 -52.91
N ASP A 234 -2.86 27.97 -52.86
CA ASP A 234 -3.08 28.69 -51.59
C ASP A 234 -4.34 28.22 -50.86
N GLN A 235 -5.43 27.94 -51.57
CA GLN A 235 -6.66 27.40 -50.97
C GLN A 235 -6.48 25.97 -50.48
N ALA A 236 -5.75 25.14 -51.22
CA ALA A 236 -5.41 23.77 -50.80
C ALA A 236 -4.54 23.79 -49.54
N ALA A 237 -3.53 24.67 -49.48
CA ALA A 237 -2.68 24.85 -48.31
C ALA A 237 -3.46 25.36 -47.09
N LYS A 238 -4.43 26.27 -47.27
CA LYS A 238 -5.34 26.72 -46.19
C LYS A 238 -6.20 25.56 -45.67
N THR A 239 -6.71 24.74 -46.58
CA THR A 239 -7.51 23.56 -46.23
C THR A 239 -6.69 22.57 -45.41
N LEU A 240 -5.47 22.23 -45.85
CA LEU A 240 -4.55 21.37 -45.11
C LEU A 240 -4.29 21.93 -43.70
N ARG A 241 -3.91 23.21 -43.58
CA ARG A 241 -3.66 23.86 -42.28
C ARG A 241 -4.89 23.83 -41.37
N SER A 242 -6.10 23.93 -41.93
CA SER A 242 -7.34 23.84 -41.15
C SER A 242 -7.53 22.44 -40.57
N VAL A 243 -7.28 21.40 -41.36
CA VAL A 243 -7.39 20.01 -40.89
C VAL A 243 -6.30 19.72 -39.85
N GLU A 244 -5.04 20.11 -40.08
CA GLU A 244 -3.93 19.89 -39.15
C GLU A 244 -4.22 20.48 -37.75
N ARG A 245 -4.77 21.69 -37.72
CA ARG A 245 -5.09 22.43 -36.48
C ARG A 245 -6.34 21.93 -35.76
N GLU A 246 -7.16 21.13 -36.42
CA GLU A 246 -8.37 20.56 -35.81
C GLU A 246 -7.99 19.69 -34.61
N LYS A 247 -8.67 19.90 -33.48
CA LYS A 247 -8.41 19.15 -32.25
C LYS A 247 -9.47 18.09 -32.07
N VAL A 248 -9.05 16.83 -31.98
CA VAL A 248 -9.94 15.70 -31.66
C VAL A 248 -10.26 15.73 -30.18
N GLN A 249 -11.48 16.13 -29.84
CA GLN A 249 -11.96 16.27 -28.46
C GLN A 249 -13.44 15.87 -28.35
N ALA A 250 -13.82 15.38 -27.17
CA ALA A 250 -15.23 15.24 -26.80
C ALA A 250 -15.72 16.55 -26.18
N PHE A 251 -16.79 17.12 -26.75
CA PHE A 251 -17.44 18.34 -26.28
C PHE A 251 -18.68 18.00 -25.45
N GLY A 252 -18.98 18.84 -24.45
CA GLY A 252 -20.15 18.73 -23.60
C GLY A 252 -20.32 20.00 -22.76
N GLU A 253 -21.17 19.94 -21.74
CA GLU A 253 -21.39 21.05 -20.80
C GLU A 253 -20.13 21.36 -19.95
N ASN A 254 -19.31 20.34 -19.72
CA ASN A 254 -18.05 20.46 -18.99
C ASN A 254 -16.87 20.71 -19.94
N ARG A 255 -15.68 20.96 -19.37
CA ARG A 255 -14.43 21.12 -20.12
C ARG A 255 -14.23 19.98 -21.12
N ALA A 256 -13.86 20.34 -22.36
CA ALA A 256 -13.57 19.39 -23.42
C ALA A 256 -12.49 18.36 -23.01
N ILE A 257 -12.72 17.10 -23.36
CA ILE A 257 -11.83 15.97 -23.05
C ILE A 257 -11.08 15.58 -24.32
N GLY A 258 -9.75 15.72 -24.30
CA GLY A 258 -8.85 15.27 -25.36
C GLY A 258 -7.89 14.17 -24.89
N MET A 259 -7.21 13.54 -25.84
CA MET A 259 -6.19 12.54 -25.54
C MET A 259 -4.91 13.19 -25.00
N ARG A 260 -4.19 12.45 -24.14
CA ARG A 260 -2.87 12.84 -23.62
C ARG A 260 -1.83 11.82 -24.06
N SER A 261 -0.69 12.29 -24.54
CA SER A 261 0.44 11.45 -24.90
C SER A 261 1.32 11.18 -23.67
N TYR A 262 1.64 9.91 -23.43
CA TYR A 262 2.58 9.48 -22.39
C TYR A 262 3.81 8.89 -23.06
N TRP A 263 4.99 9.45 -22.76
CA TRP A 263 6.26 8.98 -23.29
C TRP A 263 6.97 8.18 -22.19
N LYS A 264 7.23 6.90 -22.45
CA LYS A 264 7.97 6.01 -21.53
C LYS A 264 9.28 5.60 -22.18
N ALA A 265 10.39 5.83 -21.49
CA ALA A 265 11.68 5.25 -21.88
C ALA A 265 11.71 3.78 -21.46
N VAL A 266 12.03 2.89 -22.40
CA VAL A 266 12.22 1.46 -22.16
C VAL A 266 13.68 1.13 -22.49
N PRO A 267 14.43 0.47 -21.59
CA PRO A 267 15.81 0.11 -21.87
C PRO A 267 15.87 -0.90 -23.02
N VAL A 268 16.80 -0.70 -23.95
CA VAL A 268 17.09 -1.64 -25.03
C VAL A 268 18.11 -2.65 -24.53
N GLU A 269 17.82 -3.94 -24.69
CA GLU A 269 18.69 -5.03 -24.27
C GLU A 269 20.06 -4.93 -24.97
N GLY A 270 21.15 -5.16 -24.22
CA GLY A 270 22.52 -5.02 -24.72
C GLY A 270 23.03 -3.58 -24.85
N GLU A 271 22.17 -2.55 -24.75
CA GLU A 271 22.59 -1.14 -24.89
C GLU A 271 22.79 -0.39 -23.56
N GLY A 272 22.78 -1.10 -22.42
CA GLY A 272 22.95 -0.51 -21.09
C GLY A 272 24.22 0.34 -20.95
N GLY A 273 25.32 -0.07 -21.59
CA GLY A 273 26.57 0.71 -21.61
C GLY A 273 26.40 2.07 -22.28
N LYS A 274 25.65 2.16 -23.39
CA LYS A 274 25.37 3.43 -24.07
C LYS A 274 24.52 4.34 -23.18
N ALA A 275 23.52 3.77 -22.49
CA ALA A 275 22.70 4.52 -21.53
C ALA A 275 23.55 5.06 -20.36
N LEU A 276 24.45 4.26 -19.79
CA LEU A 276 25.36 4.69 -18.73
C LEU A 276 26.26 5.85 -19.20
N VAL A 277 26.84 5.74 -20.39
CA VAL A 277 27.68 6.82 -20.97
C VAL A 277 26.86 8.09 -21.19
N HIS A 278 25.62 7.98 -21.69
CA HIS A 278 24.74 9.12 -21.89
C HIS A 278 24.45 9.85 -20.56
N TYR A 279 24.06 9.11 -19.52
CA TYR A 279 23.74 9.70 -18.22
C TYR A 279 24.98 10.15 -17.44
N ALA A 280 26.12 9.49 -17.58
CA ALA A 280 27.38 9.95 -16.97
C ALA A 280 27.82 11.31 -17.54
N LYS A 281 27.61 11.56 -18.84
CA LYS A 281 27.88 12.87 -19.45
C LYS A 281 26.89 13.94 -19.03
N ARG A 282 25.60 13.59 -18.91
CA ARG A 282 24.52 14.57 -18.67
C ARG A 282 24.25 14.84 -17.18
N GLN A 283 24.46 13.85 -16.32
CA GLN A 283 24.19 13.90 -14.87
C GLN A 283 25.29 13.15 -14.09
N PRO A 284 26.54 13.65 -14.10
CA PRO A 284 27.68 12.95 -13.52
C PRO A 284 27.50 12.69 -12.02
N ASP A 285 26.96 13.64 -11.27
CA ASP A 285 26.86 13.51 -9.80
C ASP A 285 25.86 12.44 -9.36
N ARG A 286 24.76 12.25 -10.11
CA ARG A 286 23.80 11.16 -9.82
C ARG A 286 24.41 9.80 -10.10
N VAL A 287 25.22 9.68 -11.16
CA VAL A 287 25.93 8.43 -11.47
C VAL A 287 26.98 8.14 -10.40
N LYS A 288 27.73 9.14 -9.94
CA LYS A 288 28.68 8.98 -8.82
C LYS A 288 27.98 8.55 -7.53
N ALA A 289 26.85 9.17 -7.19
CA ALA A 289 26.07 8.80 -6.01
C ALA A 289 25.55 7.35 -6.08
N PHE A 290 25.09 6.92 -7.25
CA PHE A 290 24.70 5.53 -7.48
C PHE A 290 25.88 4.56 -7.29
N LEU A 291 27.06 4.89 -7.83
CA LEU A 291 28.26 4.08 -7.63
C LEU A 291 28.71 4.04 -6.17
N GLN A 292 28.59 5.15 -5.42
CA GLN A 292 28.89 5.18 -3.98
C GLN A 292 27.96 4.25 -3.20
N GLN A 293 26.66 4.26 -3.51
CA GLN A 293 25.71 3.36 -2.85
C GLN A 293 26.08 1.89 -3.07
N MET A 294 26.43 1.50 -4.30
CA MET A 294 26.89 0.14 -4.59
C MET A 294 28.17 -0.21 -3.82
N ALA A 295 29.14 0.72 -3.77
CA ALA A 295 30.37 0.51 -3.02
C ALA A 295 30.11 0.36 -1.51
N ASP A 296 29.20 1.14 -0.92
CA ASP A 296 28.84 1.03 0.50
C ASP A 296 28.14 -0.32 0.80
N GLU A 297 27.29 -0.80 -0.11
CA GLU A 297 26.65 -2.12 -0.04
C GLU A 297 27.70 -3.24 -0.05
N ASP A 298 28.69 -3.15 -0.95
CA ASP A 298 29.82 -4.08 -1.02
C ASP A 298 30.67 -4.06 0.26
N VAL A 299 30.94 -2.88 0.83
CA VAL A 299 31.66 -2.75 2.11
C VAL A 299 30.90 -3.40 3.26
N ARG A 300 29.58 -3.22 3.32
CA ARG A 300 28.72 -3.89 4.31
C ARG A 300 28.69 -5.40 4.12
N ALA A 301 28.74 -5.88 2.87
CA ALA A 301 28.89 -7.30 2.57
C ALA A 301 30.28 -7.86 2.94
N GLY A 302 31.23 -7.00 3.33
CA GLY A 302 32.55 -7.36 3.82
C GLY A 302 33.66 -7.20 2.79
N ILE A 303 33.38 -6.69 1.60
CA ILE A 303 34.39 -6.42 0.57
C ILE A 303 35.18 -5.17 0.97
N ARG A 304 36.51 -5.32 1.13
CA ARG A 304 37.40 -4.22 1.57
C ARG A 304 38.30 -3.67 0.47
N ALA A 305 38.27 -4.28 -0.71
CA ALA A 305 39.00 -3.83 -1.90
C ALA A 305 38.02 -3.66 -3.06
N ILE A 306 37.70 -2.41 -3.39
CA ILE A 306 36.76 -2.06 -4.46
C ILE A 306 37.50 -1.16 -5.46
N PRO A 307 37.58 -1.52 -6.76
CA PRO A 307 38.23 -0.68 -7.75
C PRO A 307 37.66 0.74 -7.77
N GLY A 308 38.53 1.74 -7.61
CA GLY A 308 38.13 3.16 -7.60
C GLY A 308 37.62 3.70 -6.25
N PHE A 309 37.56 2.88 -5.19
CA PHE A 309 37.18 3.29 -3.84
C PHE A 309 38.26 2.93 -2.81
N THR A 310 38.36 3.72 -1.74
CA THR A 310 39.23 3.44 -0.58
C THR A 310 38.35 3.20 0.65
N VAL A 311 38.52 2.09 1.35
CA VAL A 311 37.69 1.68 2.50
C VAL A 311 38.44 1.92 3.81
N ASN A 312 37.85 2.69 4.73
CA ASN A 312 38.44 3.05 6.04
C ASN A 312 37.61 2.47 7.21
N GLU A 313 38.24 2.20 8.36
CA GLU A 313 37.60 1.65 9.58
C GLU A 313 37.57 2.66 10.75
N GLU A 314 36.42 2.81 11.41
CA GLU A 314 36.22 3.63 12.64
C GLU A 314 35.38 2.84 13.68
N ARG A 315 35.70 2.92 14.99
CA ARG A 315 35.00 2.17 16.08
C ARG A 315 34.37 3.12 17.12
N LYS A 316 33.08 2.91 17.49
CA LYS A 316 32.28 3.69 18.48
C LYS A 316 31.39 2.77 19.35
N VAL A 317 30.93 3.25 20.53
CA VAL A 317 30.03 2.52 21.47
C VAL A 317 28.68 2.19 20.81
N ALA A 318 28.14 1.01 21.10
CA ALA A 318 26.89 0.47 20.53
C ALA A 318 25.62 0.98 21.24
#